data_AF-A0A7S1M1U2-F1
#
_entry.id   AF-A0A7S1M1U2-F1
#
_cell.length_a   1.000
_cell.length_b   1.000
_cell.length_c   1.000
_cell.angle_alpha   90.00
_cell.angle_beta   90.00
_cell.angle_gamma   90.00
#
_symmetry.space_group_name_H-M   'P 1'
#
loop_
_entity.id
_entity.type
_entity.pdbx_description
1 polymer ?
#
loop_
_entity_poly.entity_id
_entity_poly.type
_entity_poly.pdbx_seq_one_letter_code
_entity_poly.pdbx_strand_id
1 'polypeptide(L)'
;GGQHDAAAVDAPPPAADDPLKPEEDEETVHILIDTVPWLERDAVVFVRLSEPVDTGLEELQSRSKARFLLLVLGPHSEQEPDRHIQMGEAAAALLQHDAVVQAAYLARRPEEFLLQVERCFKKVRLVPQTSHPTLKGVRHRAEQMLRHVVEMQRQKEVLRTQKHRW
;
A
#
# COMPACT_ATOMS: atom_id res chain seq x y z
N GLY A 1 -39.55 11.69 53.54
CA GLY A 1 -38.34 12.00 52.77
C GLY A 1 -37.62 10.69 52.52
N GLY A 2 -37.53 10.28 51.26
CA GLY A 2 -36.88 9.04 50.84
C GLY A 2 -36.75 9.09 49.33
N GLN A 3 -35.70 9.78 48.86
CA GLN A 3 -35.45 10.02 47.45
C GLN A 3 -34.40 9.01 47.01
N HIS A 4 -34.79 8.14 46.08
CA HIS A 4 -33.94 7.15 45.44
C HIS A 4 -32.85 7.85 44.62
N ASP A 5 -31.58 7.62 44.96
CA ASP A 5 -30.46 7.90 44.07
C ASP A 5 -30.46 6.89 42.92
N ALA A 6 -30.76 7.38 41.71
CA ALA A 6 -30.57 6.63 40.49
C ALA A 6 -29.09 6.69 40.11
N ALA A 7 -28.44 5.51 40.09
CA ALA A 7 -27.07 5.33 39.63
C ALA A 7 -26.93 5.88 38.19
N ALA A 8 -26.02 6.85 38.02
CA ALA A 8 -25.57 7.28 36.72
C ALA A 8 -24.88 6.09 36.03
N VAL A 9 -25.52 5.59 34.97
CA VAL A 9 -24.94 4.56 34.11
C VAL A 9 -23.83 5.24 33.32
N ASP A 10 -22.60 4.84 33.63
CA ASP A 10 -21.37 5.28 32.97
C ASP A 10 -21.49 4.96 31.47
N ALA A 11 -21.53 6.01 30.64
CA ALA A 11 -21.57 5.83 29.19
C ALA A 11 -20.24 5.18 28.77
N PRO A 12 -20.26 4.16 27.89
CA PRO A 12 -19.03 3.55 27.41
C PRO A 12 -18.15 4.63 26.77
N PRO A 13 -16.82 4.58 26.98
CA PRO A 13 -15.90 5.52 26.36
C PRO A 13 -16.08 5.47 24.84
N PRO A 14 -15.96 6.62 24.14
CA PRO A 14 -16.03 6.63 22.68
C PRO A 14 -15.04 5.61 22.14
N ALA A 15 -15.51 4.76 21.22
CA ALA A 15 -14.67 3.78 20.56
C ALA A 15 -13.44 4.50 20.02
N ALA A 16 -12.26 4.04 20.42
CA ALA A 16 -11.01 4.59 19.91
C ALA A 16 -11.05 4.52 18.38
N ASP A 17 -10.71 5.63 17.72
CA ASP A 17 -10.57 5.66 16.26
C ASP A 17 -9.66 4.51 15.84
N ASP A 18 -10.19 3.61 15.03
CA ASP A 18 -9.43 2.48 14.51
C ASP A 18 -8.32 3.06 13.61
N PRO A 19 -7.03 2.94 13.99
CA PRO A 19 -5.93 3.54 13.25
C PRO A 19 -5.72 2.88 11.88
N LEU A 20 -6.41 1.77 11.60
CA LEU A 20 -6.40 1.08 10.31
C LEU A 20 -7.59 1.47 9.44
N LYS A 21 -8.50 2.31 9.94
CA LYS A 21 -9.61 2.81 9.14
C LYS A 21 -9.09 3.85 8.14
N PRO A 22 -9.39 3.70 6.84
CA PRO A 22 -8.99 4.66 5.82
C PRO A 22 -9.64 6.04 6.06
N GLU A 23 -8.91 7.11 5.74
CA GLU A 23 -9.44 8.48 5.78
C GLU A 23 -10.57 8.68 4.75
N GLU A 24 -11.47 9.65 4.96
CA GLU A 24 -12.66 9.85 4.11
C GLU A 24 -12.34 10.15 2.64
N ASP A 25 -11.16 10.71 2.36
CA ASP A 25 -10.70 11.07 1.01
C ASP A 25 -9.75 10.01 0.41
N GLU A 26 -9.56 8.86 1.06
CA GLU A 26 -8.72 7.80 0.52
C GLU A 26 -9.35 7.17 -0.72
N GLU A 27 -8.54 7.08 -1.77
CA GLU A 27 -8.88 6.43 -3.03
C GLU A 27 -8.20 5.05 -3.10
N THR A 28 -8.86 4.07 -3.74
CA THR A 28 -8.39 2.68 -3.80
C THR A 28 -7.80 2.30 -5.15
N VAL A 29 -7.03 1.21 -5.14
CA VAL A 29 -6.68 0.46 -6.34
C VAL A 29 -7.33 -0.92 -6.28
N HIS A 30 -8.01 -1.30 -7.35
CA HIS A 30 -8.48 -2.68 -7.52
C HIS A 30 -7.47 -3.49 -8.30
N ILE A 31 -7.06 -4.62 -7.73
CA ILE A 31 -6.13 -5.56 -8.36
C ILE A 31 -6.91 -6.82 -8.71
N LEU A 32 -7.18 -6.98 -9.99
CA LEU A 32 -7.96 -8.08 -10.55
C LEU A 32 -6.99 -9.09 -11.16
N ILE A 33 -7.02 -10.32 -10.65
CA ILE A 33 -6.09 -11.38 -11.03
C ILE A 33 -6.91 -12.54 -11.54
N ASP A 34 -6.60 -13.03 -12.73
CA ASP A 34 -7.28 -14.21 -13.25
C ASP A 34 -6.41 -15.00 -14.24
N THR A 35 -6.72 -16.29 -14.36
CA THR A 35 -6.14 -17.18 -15.36
C THR A 35 -7.10 -17.29 -16.55
N VAL A 36 -6.61 -16.94 -17.73
CA VAL A 36 -7.42 -16.86 -18.95
C VAL A 36 -6.89 -17.89 -19.97
N PRO A 37 -7.61 -19.00 -20.22
CA PRO A 37 -7.07 -20.15 -20.98
C PRO A 37 -6.68 -19.86 -22.43
N TRP A 38 -7.27 -18.83 -23.04
CA TRP A 38 -7.02 -18.47 -24.45
C TRP A 38 -5.90 -17.43 -24.61
N LEU A 39 -5.36 -16.87 -23.52
CA LEU A 39 -4.21 -15.98 -23.61
C LEU A 39 -2.94 -16.79 -23.85
N GLU A 40 -2.15 -16.40 -24.84
CA GLU A 40 -0.84 -17.01 -25.10
C GLU A 40 0.28 -16.43 -24.23
N ARG A 41 0.05 -15.25 -23.64
CA ARG A 41 1.03 -14.48 -22.86
C ARG A 41 0.35 -13.75 -21.71
N ASP A 42 1.14 -13.38 -20.71
CA ASP A 42 0.67 -12.52 -19.63
C ASP A 42 0.33 -11.12 -20.15
N ALA A 43 -0.77 -10.57 -19.65
CA ALA A 43 -1.23 -9.22 -19.88
C ALA A 43 -1.34 -8.51 -18.54
N VAL A 44 -0.55 -7.45 -18.37
CA VAL A 44 -0.65 -6.54 -17.23
C VAL A 44 -1.14 -5.20 -17.73
N VAL A 45 -2.30 -4.77 -17.22
CA VAL A 45 -2.93 -3.51 -17.62
C VAL A 45 -3.10 -2.64 -16.40
N PHE A 46 -2.52 -1.45 -16.43
CA PHE A 46 -2.66 -0.45 -15.37
C PHE A 46 -3.46 0.75 -15.88
N VAL A 47 -4.55 1.07 -15.21
CA VAL A 47 -5.49 2.12 -15.60
C VAL A 47 -5.58 3.14 -14.46
N ARG A 48 -5.44 4.42 -14.81
CA ARG A 48 -5.86 5.53 -13.95
C ARG A 48 -7.17 6.09 -14.47
N LEU A 49 -8.20 6.06 -13.63
CA LEU A 49 -9.48 6.67 -13.93
C LEU A 49 -9.37 8.21 -13.86
N SER A 50 -10.10 8.90 -14.72
CA SER A 50 -10.12 10.37 -14.75
C SER A 50 -10.62 10.96 -13.43
N GLU A 51 -11.60 10.29 -12.81
CA GLU A 51 -12.17 10.59 -11.50
C GLU A 51 -12.30 9.29 -10.70
N PRO A 52 -12.29 9.33 -9.36
CA PRO A 52 -12.52 8.15 -8.54
C PRO A 52 -13.96 7.66 -8.71
N VAL A 53 -14.11 6.37 -8.96
CA VAL A 53 -15.42 5.73 -9.23
C VAL A 53 -15.69 4.67 -8.18
N ASP A 54 -16.94 4.62 -7.70
CA ASP A 54 -17.44 3.49 -6.93
C ASP A 54 -17.69 2.33 -7.91
N THR A 55 -16.88 1.28 -7.77
CA THR A 55 -16.95 0.12 -8.66
C THR A 55 -17.90 -0.97 -8.16
N GLY A 56 -18.41 -0.83 -6.94
CA GLY A 56 -19.19 -1.86 -6.24
C GLY A 56 -18.37 -3.09 -5.84
N LEU A 57 -17.04 -3.04 -5.97
CA LEU A 57 -16.12 -4.10 -5.51
C LEU A 57 -15.62 -3.84 -4.10
N GLU A 58 -15.78 -2.63 -3.62
CA GLU A 58 -15.38 -2.21 -2.29
C GLU A 58 -16.23 -2.91 -1.21
N GLU A 59 -15.60 -3.42 -0.16
CA GLU A 59 -16.33 -3.96 0.99
C GLU A 59 -17.24 -2.88 1.57
N LEU A 60 -18.44 -3.26 2.04
CA LEU A 60 -19.51 -2.35 2.51
C LEU A 60 -19.06 -1.32 3.57
N GLN A 61 -17.89 -1.52 4.19
CA GLN A 61 -17.30 -0.68 5.24
C GLN A 61 -16.27 0.34 4.72
N SER A 62 -15.73 0.14 3.51
CA SER A 62 -14.80 1.04 2.82
C SER A 62 -15.61 1.92 1.86
N ARG A 63 -15.85 3.19 2.22
CA ARG A 63 -16.47 4.20 1.33
C ARG A 63 -15.51 4.71 0.25
N SER A 64 -14.30 4.20 0.22
CA SER A 64 -13.23 4.61 -0.68
C SER A 64 -13.62 4.34 -2.14
N LYS A 65 -13.30 5.25 -3.05
CA LYS A 65 -13.58 5.08 -4.49
C LYS A 65 -12.33 4.63 -5.23
N ALA A 66 -12.47 3.75 -6.20
CA ALA A 66 -11.36 3.32 -7.03
C ALA A 66 -10.84 4.46 -7.89
N ARG A 67 -9.55 4.76 -7.79
CA ARG A 67 -8.82 5.63 -8.73
C ARG A 67 -8.06 4.83 -9.76
N PHE A 68 -7.57 3.66 -9.37
CA PHE A 68 -6.74 2.81 -10.21
C PHE A 68 -7.33 1.42 -10.36
N LEU A 69 -7.11 0.83 -11.53
CA LEU A 69 -7.39 -0.58 -11.80
C LEU A 69 -6.10 -1.22 -12.30
N LEU A 70 -5.76 -2.38 -11.76
CA LEU A 70 -4.68 -3.22 -12.24
C LEU A 70 -5.25 -4.59 -12.59
N LEU A 71 -5.07 -5.00 -13.84
CA LEU A 71 -5.43 -6.32 -14.32
C LEU A 71 -4.15 -7.14 -14.50
N VAL A 72 -4.12 -8.34 -13.92
CA VAL A 72 -3.07 -9.33 -14.11
C VAL A 72 -3.72 -10.60 -14.66
N LEU A 73 -3.58 -10.81 -15.96
CA LEU A 73 -4.21 -11.91 -16.69
C LEU A 73 -3.15 -12.73 -17.40
N GLY A 74 -3.35 -14.04 -17.54
CA GLY A 74 -2.47 -14.84 -18.38
C GLY A 74 -2.85 -16.32 -18.46
N PRO A 75 -2.10 -17.13 -19.23
CA PRO A 75 -2.35 -18.56 -19.38
C PRO A 75 -2.13 -19.32 -18.07
N HIS A 76 -2.85 -20.43 -17.91
CA HIS A 76 -2.57 -21.38 -16.83
C HIS A 76 -1.16 -21.98 -17.00
N SER A 77 -0.41 -22.05 -15.92
CA SER A 77 0.90 -22.71 -15.86
C SER A 77 0.90 -23.75 -14.75
N GLU A 78 1.05 -25.02 -15.10
CA GLU A 78 1.21 -26.09 -14.10
C GLU A 78 2.54 -25.97 -13.32
N GLN A 79 3.55 -25.34 -13.92
CA GLN A 79 4.87 -25.16 -13.32
C GLN A 79 4.88 -24.00 -12.31
N GLU A 80 4.02 -23.00 -12.52
CA GLU A 80 3.95 -21.78 -11.72
C GLU A 80 2.48 -21.41 -11.45
N PRO A 81 1.73 -22.22 -10.67
CA PRO A 81 0.29 -22.04 -10.49
C PRO A 81 -0.09 -20.70 -9.85
N ASP A 82 0.78 -20.15 -9.01
CA ASP A 82 0.52 -18.91 -8.25
C ASP A 82 1.16 -17.67 -8.89
N ARG A 83 1.72 -17.77 -10.11
CA ARG A 83 2.50 -16.68 -10.71
C ARG A 83 1.71 -15.37 -10.79
N HIS A 84 0.47 -15.41 -11.24
CA HIS A 84 -0.37 -14.21 -11.39
C HIS A 84 -0.75 -13.62 -10.03
N ILE A 85 -0.97 -14.46 -9.03
CA ILE A 85 -1.20 -14.02 -7.64
C ILE A 85 0.03 -13.27 -7.14
N GLN A 86 1.23 -13.85 -7.29
CA GLN A 86 2.49 -13.22 -6.88
C GLN A 86 2.76 -11.90 -7.62
N MET A 87 2.40 -11.81 -8.91
CA MET A 87 2.46 -10.57 -9.67
C MET A 87 1.53 -9.50 -9.10
N GLY A 88 0.29 -9.86 -8.73
CA GLY A 88 -0.66 -8.96 -8.09
C GLY A 88 -0.20 -8.50 -6.71
N GLU A 89 0.33 -9.41 -5.88
CA GLU A 89 0.93 -9.07 -4.58
C GLU A 89 2.10 -8.11 -4.72
N ALA A 90 3.01 -8.38 -5.67
CA ALA A 90 4.15 -7.50 -5.94
C ALA A 90 3.69 -6.11 -6.38
N ALA A 91 2.64 -6.02 -7.19
CA ALA A 91 2.08 -4.75 -7.62
C ALA A 91 1.36 -4.01 -6.48
N ALA A 92 0.63 -4.73 -5.62
CA ALA A 92 0.02 -4.16 -4.42
C ALA A 92 1.08 -3.54 -3.50
N ALA A 93 2.16 -4.27 -3.23
CA ALA A 93 3.29 -3.76 -2.44
C ALA A 93 3.96 -2.55 -3.09
N LEU A 94 4.12 -2.56 -4.41
CA LEU A 94 4.68 -1.43 -5.15
C LEU A 94 3.80 -0.17 -5.04
N LEU A 95 2.48 -0.35 -5.09
CA LEU A 95 1.49 0.73 -4.97
C LEU A 95 1.27 1.21 -3.53
N GLN A 96 1.92 0.61 -2.53
CA GLN A 96 2.03 1.20 -1.19
C GLN A 96 3.19 2.21 -1.07
N HIS A 97 4.04 2.31 -2.09
CA HIS A 97 5.19 3.22 -2.05
C HIS A 97 4.78 4.61 -2.54
N ASP A 98 4.83 5.63 -1.68
CA ASP A 98 4.42 7.02 -1.97
C ASP A 98 4.92 7.56 -3.32
N ALA A 99 6.22 7.37 -3.60
CA ALA A 99 6.81 7.85 -4.85
C ALA A 99 6.22 7.18 -6.11
N VAL A 100 5.81 5.92 -6.01
CA VAL A 100 5.16 5.21 -7.11
C VAL A 100 3.72 5.67 -7.26
N VAL A 101 2.98 5.80 -6.15
CA VAL A 101 1.61 6.35 -6.17
C VAL A 101 1.60 7.75 -6.78
N GLN A 102 2.49 8.63 -6.32
CA GLN A 102 2.64 9.97 -6.87
C GLN A 102 2.98 9.94 -8.37
N ALA A 103 3.84 9.03 -8.81
CA ALA A 103 4.12 8.85 -10.23
C ALA A 103 2.87 8.40 -11.01
N ALA A 104 2.07 7.49 -10.45
CA ALA A 104 0.82 7.02 -11.05
C ALA A 104 -0.18 8.18 -11.23
N TYR A 105 -0.27 9.12 -10.28
CA TYR A 105 -1.13 10.31 -10.40
C TYR A 105 -0.61 11.35 -11.39
N LEU A 106 0.71 11.52 -11.50
CA LEU A 106 1.29 12.61 -12.31
C LEU A 106 1.62 12.20 -13.74
N ALA A 107 1.86 10.92 -14.01
CA ALA A 107 2.24 10.43 -15.32
C ALA A 107 1.15 10.76 -16.36
N ARG A 108 1.56 11.29 -17.50
CA ARG A 108 0.68 11.50 -18.66
C ARG A 108 0.84 10.42 -19.70
N ARG A 109 1.97 9.71 -19.65
CA ARG A 109 2.29 8.61 -20.56
C ARG A 109 2.84 7.40 -19.80
N PRO A 110 2.67 6.17 -20.32
CA PRO A 110 3.18 4.96 -19.67
C PRO A 110 4.70 5.01 -19.41
N GLU A 111 5.48 5.59 -20.32
CA GLU A 111 6.94 5.62 -20.21
C GLU A 111 7.42 6.47 -19.02
N GLU A 112 6.68 7.53 -18.69
CA GLU A 112 6.97 8.39 -17.53
C GLU A 112 6.75 7.64 -16.20
N PHE A 113 5.67 6.86 -16.13
CA PHE A 113 5.37 6.04 -14.97
C PHE A 113 6.45 4.95 -14.78
N LEU A 114 6.77 4.21 -15.85
CA LEU A 114 7.77 3.14 -15.82
C LEU A 114 9.15 3.66 -15.38
N LEU A 115 9.57 4.82 -15.88
CA LEU A 115 10.84 5.42 -15.48
C LEU A 115 10.91 5.72 -13.97
N GLN A 116 9.80 6.15 -13.36
CA GLN A 116 9.77 6.41 -11.91
C GLN A 116 9.76 5.11 -11.11
N VAL A 117 9.02 4.10 -11.56
CA VAL A 117 9.02 2.76 -10.97
C VAL A 117 10.43 2.16 -10.99
N GLU A 118 11.15 2.24 -12.11
CA GLU A 118 12.55 1.78 -12.21
C GLU A 118 13.48 2.49 -11.23
N ARG A 119 13.30 3.81 -11.04
CA ARG A 119 14.08 4.59 -10.06
C ARG A 119 13.79 4.16 -8.62
N CYS A 120 12.55 3.76 -8.32
CA CYS A 120 12.20 3.17 -7.05
C CYS A 120 12.90 1.82 -6.85
N PHE A 121 12.89 0.94 -7.85
CA PHE A 121 13.56 -0.37 -7.76
C PHE A 121 15.07 -0.27 -7.53
N LYS A 122 15.76 0.74 -8.09
CA LYS A 122 17.19 0.98 -7.80
C LYS A 122 17.49 1.26 -6.32
N LYS A 123 16.49 1.65 -5.53
CA LYS A 123 16.62 1.90 -4.09
C LYS A 123 16.25 0.67 -3.25
N VAL A 124 15.56 -0.32 -3.84
CA VAL A 124 15.19 -1.56 -3.15
C VAL A 124 16.43 -2.40 -2.95
N ARG A 125 16.75 -2.72 -1.70
CA ARG A 125 17.84 -3.64 -1.36
C ARG A 125 17.29 -5.05 -1.30
N LEU A 126 17.85 -5.95 -2.11
CA LEU A 126 17.56 -7.37 -2.01
C LEU A 126 18.16 -7.91 -0.71
N VAL A 127 17.31 -8.55 0.10
CA VAL A 127 17.80 -9.36 1.21
C VAL A 127 18.10 -10.74 0.61
N PRO A 128 19.35 -11.22 0.66
CA PRO A 128 19.66 -12.56 0.17
C PRO A 128 18.79 -13.58 0.92
N GLN A 129 18.32 -14.61 0.21
CA GLN A 129 17.48 -15.65 0.81
C GLN A 129 18.19 -16.26 2.01
N THR A 130 17.78 -15.84 3.22
CA THR A 130 18.22 -16.51 4.44
C THR A 130 17.32 -17.72 4.58
N SER A 131 17.79 -18.87 4.10
CA SER A 131 17.10 -20.16 4.18
C SER A 131 16.64 -20.53 5.59
N HIS A 132 17.12 -19.84 6.63
CA HIS A 132 16.44 -19.73 7.91
C HIS A 132 16.54 -18.29 8.45
N PRO A 133 15.44 -17.53 8.55
CA PRO A 133 15.45 -16.29 9.32
C PRO A 133 15.71 -16.64 10.78
N THR A 134 16.97 -16.55 11.22
CA THR A 134 17.27 -16.67 12.65
C THR A 134 16.59 -15.52 13.38
N LEU A 135 16.04 -15.77 14.58
CA LEU A 135 15.49 -14.71 15.45
C LEU A 135 16.47 -13.54 15.61
N LYS A 136 17.77 -13.86 15.70
CA LYS A 136 18.86 -12.88 15.73
C LYS A 136 18.97 -12.07 14.43
N GLY A 137 18.87 -12.71 13.27
CA GLY A 137 18.90 -12.04 11.96
C GLY A 137 17.68 -11.15 11.72
N VAL A 138 16.48 -11.61 12.08
CA VAL A 138 15.24 -10.81 12.00
C VAL A 138 15.35 -9.58 12.91
N ARG A 139 15.74 -9.78 14.17
CA ARG A 139 15.92 -8.69 15.13
C ARG A 139 16.99 -7.70 14.68
N HIS A 140 18.14 -8.18 14.21
CA HIS A 140 19.21 -7.32 13.70
C HIS A 140 18.73 -6.47 12.52
N ARG A 141 17.96 -7.05 11.59
CA ARG A 141 17.40 -6.29 10.45
C ARG A 141 16.37 -5.26 10.90
N ALA A 142 15.47 -5.60 11.83
CA ALA A 142 14.51 -4.66 12.39
C ALA A 142 15.22 -3.48 13.09
N GLU A 143 16.26 -3.75 13.87
CA GLU A 143 17.09 -2.73 14.51
C GLU A 143 17.82 -1.82 13.50
N GLN A 144 18.28 -2.37 12.36
CA GLN A 144 18.90 -1.58 11.30
C GLN A 144 17.87 -0.70 10.56
N MET A 145 16.69 -1.23 10.26
CA MET A 145 15.59 -0.46 9.66
C MET A 145 15.16 0.69 10.57
N LEU A 146 14.97 0.42 11.87
CA LEU A 146 14.60 1.45 12.84
C LEU A 146 15.65 2.56 12.92
N ARG A 147 16.94 2.22 12.96
CA ARG A 147 18.03 3.21 12.93
C ARG A 147 17.98 4.08 11.67
N HIS A 148 17.72 3.47 10.52
CA HIS A 148 17.58 4.20 9.26
C HIS A 148 16.38 5.15 9.28
N VAL A 149 15.24 4.73 9.82
CA VAL A 149 14.04 5.58 9.97
C VAL A 149 14.32 6.76 10.90
N VAL A 150 14.95 6.53 12.04
CA VAL A 150 15.33 7.58 13.00
C VAL A 150 16.29 8.59 12.35
N GLU A 151 17.29 8.11 11.61
CA GLU A 151 18.23 8.98 10.89
C GLU A 151 17.52 9.84 9.82
N MET A 152 16.58 9.25 9.07
CA MET A 152 15.77 10.01 8.11
C MET A 152 14.88 11.06 8.78
N GLN A 153 14.30 10.75 9.94
CA GLN A 153 13.51 11.73 10.71
C GLN A 153 14.37 12.90 11.19
N ARG A 154 15.56 12.61 11.71
CA ARG A 154 16.53 13.62 12.14
C ARG A 154 16.96 14.53 10.98
N GLN A 155 17.20 13.95 9.80
CA GLN A 155 17.52 14.72 8.59
C GLN A 155 16.35 15.63 8.16
N LYS A 156 15.10 15.15 8.26
CA LYS A 156 13.90 15.97 8.01
C LYS A 156 13.78 17.14 8.99
N GLU A 157 14.09 16.95 10.27
CA GLU A 157 14.04 18.02 11.28
C GLU A 157 15.12 19.10 11.06
N VAL A 158 16.34 18.69 10.69
CA VAL A 158 17.42 19.63 10.34
C VAL A 158 17.04 20.47 9.11
N LEU A 159 16.42 19.86 8.09
CA LEU A 159 15.95 20.58 6.91
C LEU A 159 14.78 21.53 7.23
N ARG A 160 13.87 21.17 8.14
CA ARG A 160 12.78 22.05 8.62
C ARG A 160 13.31 23.25 9.38
N THR A 161 14.26 23.05 10.29
CA THR A 161 14.86 24.13 11.10
C THR A 161 15.71 25.08 10.26
N GLN A 162 16.34 24.61 9.18
CA GLN A 162 17.02 25.47 8.22
C GLN A 162 16.05 26.30 7.37
N LYS A 163 14.90 25.76 6.98
CA LYS A 163 13.87 26.51 6.22
C LYS A 163 13.22 27.66 7.02
N HIS A 164 13.18 27.58 8.35
CA HIS A 164 12.63 28.64 9.20
C HIS A 164 13.64 29.74 9.58
N ARG A 165 14.90 29.61 9.15
CA ARG A 165 15.97 30.60 9.42
C ARG A 165 16.23 31.57 8.26
N TRP A 166 15.46 31.47 7.16
CA TRP A 166 15.53 32.35 5.99
C TRP A 166 14.18 32.97 5.71
#